data_AF-A0AAX3FN55-F1
#
_entry.id   AF-A0AAX3FN55-F1
#
_cell.length_a   1.000
_cell.length_b   1.000
_cell.length_c   1.000
_cell.angle_alpha   90.00
_cell.angle_beta   90.00
_cell.angle_gamma   90.00
#
_symmetry.space_group_name_H-M   'P 1'
#
loop_
_entity.id
_entity.type
_entity.pdbx_description
1 polymer ?
#
loop_
_entity_poly.entity_id
_entity_poly.type
_entity_poly.pdbx_seq_one_letter_code
_entity_poly.pdbx_strand_id
1 'polypeptide(L)' 'MSIPIPPETPDPNIDHPTLPPILPPAEPQPVPEEEPPETTPPPKEDPPIDPAPVSVSGHSITPKS' A
#
# COMPACT_ATOMS: atom_id res chain seq x y z
N MET A 1 40.30 56.57 -13.19
CA MET A 1 40.98 55.26 -13.13
C MET A 1 39.91 54.22 -12.85
N SER A 2 39.66 53.29 -13.76
CA SER A 2 38.70 52.21 -13.55
C SER A 2 39.47 50.98 -13.09
N ILE A 3 39.22 50.54 -11.86
CA ILE A 3 39.82 49.31 -11.33
C ILE A 3 39.02 48.14 -11.93
N PRO A 4 39.66 47.15 -12.56
CA PRO A 4 38.94 45.99 -13.09
C PRO A 4 38.27 45.22 -11.96
N ILE A 5 37.01 44.82 -12.17
CA ILE A 5 36.26 44.01 -11.20
C ILE A 5 36.81 42.58 -11.27
N PRO A 6 37.11 41.93 -10.13
CA PRO A 6 37.55 40.55 -10.11
C PRO A 6 36.46 39.62 -10.66
N PRO A 7 36.84 38.49 -11.28
CA PRO A 7 35.89 37.49 -11.74
C PRO A 7 35.09 36.90 -10.57
N GLU A 8 33.83 36.55 -10.81
CA GLU A 8 32.98 35.91 -9.80
C GLU A 8 33.46 34.49 -9.49
N THR A 9 33.46 34.13 -8.22
CA THR A 9 33.72 32.76 -7.77
C THR A 9 32.47 31.90 -8.05
N PRO A 10 32.59 30.73 -8.69
CA PRO A 10 31.44 29.85 -8.91
C PRO A 10 30.82 29.44 -7.57
N ASP A 11 29.48 29.48 -7.49
CA ASP A 11 28.76 29.08 -6.29
C ASP A 11 28.82 27.54 -6.13
N PRO A 12 29.37 27.04 -5.00
CA PRO A 12 29.58 25.61 -4.80
C PRO A 12 28.28 24.80 -4.78
N ASN A 13 27.13 25.43 -4.50
CA ASN A 13 25.84 24.76 -4.46
C ASN A 13 25.17 24.60 -5.83
N ILE A 14 25.74 25.16 -6.90
CA ILE A 14 25.19 25.04 -8.26
C ILE A 14 25.47 23.65 -8.83
N ASP A 15 26.71 23.19 -8.74
CA ASP A 15 27.12 21.87 -9.21
C ASP A 15 27.04 20.81 -8.11
N HIS A 16 27.28 21.21 -6.86
CA HIS A 16 27.34 20.31 -5.70
C HIS A 16 26.42 20.83 -4.58
N PRO A 17 25.08 20.70 -4.74
CA PRO A 17 24.15 21.21 -3.74
C PRO A 17 24.40 20.56 -2.39
N THR A 18 24.51 21.38 -1.35
CA THR A 18 24.60 20.88 0.03
C THR A 18 23.25 20.29 0.41
N LEU A 19 23.10 18.98 0.24
CA LEU A 19 21.91 18.28 0.70
C LEU A 19 21.96 18.10 2.22
N PRO A 20 20.82 18.19 2.91
CA PRO A 20 20.75 17.78 4.31
C PRO A 20 21.16 16.30 4.41
N PRO A 21 21.73 15.87 5.54
CA PRO A 21 22.03 14.47 5.76
C PRO A 21 20.76 13.66 5.52
N ILE A 22 20.83 12.71 4.58
CA ILE A 22 19.74 11.78 4.33
C ILE A 22 19.61 10.99 5.63
N LEU A 23 18.59 11.32 6.41
CA LEU A 23 18.26 10.51 7.58
C LEU A 23 17.98 9.11 7.04
N PRO A 24 18.57 8.06 7.65
CA PRO A 24 18.14 6.70 7.32
C PRO A 24 16.61 6.64 7.48
N PRO A 25 15.90 5.90 6.62
CA PRO A 25 14.47 5.71 6.80
C PRO A 25 14.24 5.28 8.24
N ALA A 26 13.51 6.09 9.00
CA ALA A 26 13.20 5.77 10.38
C ALA A 26 12.45 4.44 10.37
N GLU A 27 12.92 3.46 11.13
CA GLU A 27 12.16 2.24 11.32
C GLU A 27 10.79 2.63 11.92
N PRO A 28 9.69 2.02 11.45
CA PRO A 28 8.39 2.23 12.08
C PRO A 28 8.51 1.93 13.57
N GLN A 29 7.98 2.83 14.40
CA GLN A 29 7.91 2.55 15.83
C GLN A 29 7.04 1.29 16.06
N PRO A 30 7.37 0.45 17.05
CA PRO A 30 6.53 -0.69 17.41
C PRO A 30 5.14 -0.18 17.80
N VAL A 31 4.10 -0.85 17.31
CA VAL A 31 2.72 -0.57 17.70
C VAL A 31 2.55 -0.95 19.16
N PRO A 32 1.97 -0.08 20.03
CA PRO A 32 1.67 -0.45 21.41
C PRO A 32 0.78 -1.69 21.46
N GLU A 33 1.07 -2.59 22.40
CA GLU A 33 0.19 -3.72 22.67
C GLU A 33 -1.10 -3.19 23.34
N GLU A 34 -2.23 -3.38 22.68
CA GLU A 34 -3.55 -3.18 23.29
C GLU A 34 -4.01 -4.49 23.92
N GLU A 35 -4.59 -4.43 25.12
CA GLU A 35 -5.22 -5.60 25.71
C GLU A 35 -6.38 -6.06 24.82
N PRO A 36 -6.54 -7.38 24.63
CA PRO A 36 -7.69 -7.89 23.90
C PRO A 36 -8.99 -7.48 24.62
N PRO A 37 -10.09 -7.29 23.88
CA PRO A 37 -11.37 -6.98 24.49
C PRO A 37 -11.77 -8.07 25.51
N GLU A 38 -12.21 -7.66 26.70
CA GLU A 38 -12.64 -8.57 27.78
C GLU A 38 -13.93 -9.35 27.45
N THR A 39 -14.58 -9.02 26.32
CA THR A 39 -15.84 -9.62 25.90
C THR A 39 -15.62 -10.85 25.05
N THR A 40 -16.44 -11.89 25.26
CA THR A 40 -16.50 -13.04 24.35
C THR A 40 -16.99 -12.58 22.97
N PRO A 41 -16.30 -12.94 21.86
CA PRO A 41 -16.77 -12.62 20.52
C PRO A 41 -18.12 -13.30 20.26
N PRO A 42 -18.98 -12.72 19.38
CA PRO A 42 -20.23 -13.36 19.02
C PRO A 42 -19.98 -14.73 18.38
N PRO A 43 -20.94 -15.67 18.49
CA PRO A 43 -20.88 -16.93 17.77
C PRO A 43 -20.71 -16.69 16.27
N LYS A 44 -19.94 -17.56 15.61
CA LYS A 44 -19.87 -17.56 14.15
C LYS A 44 -21.25 -17.93 13.62
N GLU A 45 -21.83 -17.06 12.80
CA GLU A 45 -23.04 -17.38 12.05
C GLU A 45 -22.66 -18.15 10.78
N ASP A 46 -23.51 -19.08 10.37
CA ASP A 46 -23.37 -19.71 9.07
C ASP A 46 -23.52 -18.63 7.97
N PRO A 47 -22.71 -18.71 6.90
CA PRO A 47 -22.91 -17.83 5.77
C PRO A 47 -24.35 -18.02 5.24
N PRO A 48 -24.99 -16.96 4.71
CA PRO A 48 -26.29 -17.09 4.10
C PRO A 48 -26.24 -18.16 3.01
N ILE A 49 -27.16 -19.12 3.07
CA ILE A 49 -27.32 -20.09 1.97
C ILE A 49 -27.85 -19.30 0.78
N ASP A 50 -26.99 -19.11 -0.23
CA ASP A 50 -27.41 -18.60 -1.53
C ASP A 50 -28.33 -19.66 -2.16
N PRO A 51 -29.62 -19.39 -2.39
CA PRO A 51 -30.48 -20.27 -3.16
C PRO A 51 -30.12 -20.15 -4.65
N ALA A 52 -28.85 -20.38 -4.98
CA ALA A 52 -28.40 -20.44 -6.36
C ALA A 52 -29.21 -21.53 -7.06
N PRO A 53 -29.84 -21.24 -8.21
CA PRO A 53 -30.64 -22.24 -8.90
C PRO A 53 -29.74 -23.38 -9.35
N VAL A 54 -30.07 -24.61 -8.96
CA VAL A 54 -29.43 -25.81 -9.52
C VAL A 54 -29.74 -25.81 -11.02
N SER A 55 -28.73 -25.56 -11.85
CA SER A 55 -28.88 -25.61 -13.30
C SER A 55 -29.05 -27.08 -13.67
N VAL A 56 -30.28 -27.49 -14.02
CA VAL A 56 -30.51 -28.78 -14.66
C VAL A 56 -29.88 -28.73 -16.05
N SER A 57 -28.67 -29.27 -16.16
CA SER A 57 -27.99 -29.45 -17.44
C SER A 57 -28.82 -30.41 -18.30
N GLY A 58 -29.68 -29.86 -19.14
CA GLY A 58 -30.33 -30.61 -20.20
C GLY A 58 -29.27 -31.12 -21.18
N HIS A 59 -29.08 -32.44 -21.23
CA HIS A 59 -28.43 -33.23 -22.30
C HIS A 59 -28.92 -34.68 -22.08
N SER A 60 -29.50 -35.42 -23.01
CA SER A 60 -29.66 -35.25 -24.44
C SER A 60 -30.87 -36.09 -24.91
N ILE A 61 -31.51 -35.58 -25.95
CA ILE A 61 -32.42 -36.28 -26.88
C ILE A 61 -31.89 -37.66 -27.31
N THR A 62 -32.65 -38.73 -27.04
CA THR A 62 -32.46 -40.03 -27.72
C THR A 62 -33.49 -40.14 -28.84
N PRO A 63 -33.10 -40.21 -30.13
CA PRO A 63 -34.04 -40.47 -31.20
C PRO A 63 -34.47 -41.95 -31.21
N LYS A 64 -35.74 -42.11 -31.52
CA LYS A 64 -36.54 -43.34 -31.68
C LYS A 64 -35.86 -44.39 -32.59
N SER A 65 -35.93 -45.65 -32.21
CA SER A 65 -35.82 -46.81 -33.12
C SER A 65 -37.02 -47.74 -32.93
#